data_AF-A0A7S1LAF4-F1
#
_entry.id   AF-A0A7S1LAF4-F1
#
_cell.length_a   1.000
_cell.length_b   1.000
_cell.length_c   1.000
_cell.angle_alpha   90.00
_cell.angle_beta   90.00
_cell.angle_gamma   90.00
#
_symmetry.space_group_name_H-M   'P 1'
#
loop_
_entity.id
_entity.type
_entity.pdbx_description
1 polymer ?
#
loop_
_entity_poly.entity_id
_entity_poly.type
_entity_poly.pdbx_seq_one_letter_code
_entity_poly.pdbx_strand_id
1 'polypeptide(L)'
;MAALFGLFGGSGDKATKPIYSMEHLQHLYSRLQHIKNDDDQNRDTMVEVIRQITEALIWGEQNGHDHNFFDFFCEKNILADFVSVLGVPREKKTVKVQLLQTLSMLVQNIRRDTSLYYLFSRNYVNQLIATQFDWSDEEILGYYISFLKSLALRLNAETIKFFFNERAEQFPLYVEAVRFFGHREQMVRTAVRTTTLQVYSVRDSAMQRFVLDRSSRTYFVHLACHLRELWLRLDQAAARGRGFLHQ
;
A
#
# COMPACT_ATOMS: atom_id res chain seq x y z
N MET A 1 9.06 -10.65 5.73
CA MET A 1 8.16 -11.41 4.83
C MET A 1 8.25 -12.92 5.03
N ALA A 2 9.43 -13.54 5.07
CA ALA A 2 9.56 -14.99 5.27
C ALA A 2 9.15 -15.50 6.67
N ALA A 3 9.36 -14.71 7.73
CA ALA A 3 9.01 -15.10 9.10
C ALA A 3 7.49 -15.18 9.37
N LEU A 4 6.67 -14.46 8.59
CA LEU A 4 5.21 -14.50 8.72
C LEU A 4 4.61 -15.75 8.06
N PHE A 5 5.23 -16.30 7.03
CA PHE A 5 4.72 -17.51 6.35
C PHE A 5 5.13 -18.82 7.06
N GLY A 6 6.17 -18.80 7.90
CA GLY A 6 6.62 -19.98 8.66
C GLY A 6 5.62 -20.49 9.71
N LEU A 7 4.58 -19.71 10.03
CA LEU A 7 3.53 -20.08 10.99
C LEU A 7 2.25 -20.65 10.34
N PHE A 8 2.17 -20.72 9.01
CA PHE A 8 0.93 -21.07 8.30
C PHE A 8 0.97 -22.39 7.51
N GLY A 9 1.91 -23.30 7.80
CA GLY A 9 2.02 -24.59 7.09
C GLY A 9 2.30 -25.78 7.99
N GLY A 10 1.27 -26.59 8.29
CA GLY A 10 1.43 -27.90 8.92
C GLY A 10 0.13 -28.47 9.49
N SER A 11 -0.45 -29.45 8.78
CA SER A 11 -1.67 -30.19 9.09
C SER A 11 -1.71 -30.83 10.50
N GLY A 12 -2.92 -30.94 11.06
CA GLY A 12 -3.24 -31.97 12.05
C GLY A 12 -3.92 -31.46 13.31
N ASP A 13 -5.25 -31.54 13.32
CA ASP A 13 -6.14 -31.74 14.46
C ASP A 13 -5.52 -31.63 15.87
N LYS A 14 -5.73 -30.49 16.54
CA LYS A 14 -5.77 -30.31 18.01
C LYS A 14 -6.22 -28.90 18.32
N ALA A 15 -7.36 -28.79 19.02
CA ALA A 15 -7.93 -27.56 19.54
C ALA A 15 -6.88 -26.76 20.34
N THR A 16 -6.26 -25.79 19.69
CA THR A 16 -5.33 -24.83 20.30
C THR A 16 -6.11 -23.55 20.57
N LYS A 17 -6.01 -23.07 21.81
CA LYS A 17 -6.61 -21.82 22.31
C LYS A 17 -6.36 -20.69 21.29
N PRO A 18 -7.34 -19.83 20.98
CA PRO A 18 -7.14 -18.78 19.98
C PRO A 18 -5.95 -17.91 20.39
N ILE A 19 -4.96 -17.78 19.49
CA ILE A 19 -3.70 -17.03 19.71
C ILE A 19 -4.01 -15.56 20.05
N TYR A 20 -5.12 -15.05 19.54
CA TYR A 20 -5.61 -13.69 19.78
C TYR A 20 -7.03 -13.72 20.34
N SER A 21 -7.26 -12.99 21.44
CA SER A 21 -8.58 -12.78 22.02
C SER A 21 -9.04 -11.34 21.82
N MET A 22 -10.35 -11.12 21.92
CA MET A 22 -10.94 -9.78 21.83
C MET A 22 -10.44 -8.86 22.95
N GLU A 23 -10.30 -9.39 24.16
CA GLU A 23 -9.72 -8.67 25.32
C GLU A 23 -8.27 -8.24 25.04
N HIS A 24 -7.49 -9.09 24.37
CA HIS A 24 -6.13 -8.75 23.98
C HIS A 24 -6.12 -7.57 22.99
N LEU A 25 -6.99 -7.57 21.97
CA LEU A 25 -7.10 -6.46 21.03
C LEU A 25 -7.52 -5.14 21.71
N GLN A 26 -8.44 -5.20 22.67
CA GLN A 26 -8.85 -4.03 23.46
C GLN A 26 -7.71 -3.47 24.31
N HIS A 27 -6.92 -4.35 24.93
CA HIS A 27 -5.73 -3.96 25.68
C HIS A 27 -4.67 -3.33 24.77
N LEU A 28 -4.43 -3.90 23.59
CA LEU A 28 -3.51 -3.32 22.59
C LEU A 28 -3.97 -1.94 22.12
N TYR A 29 -5.25 -1.76 21.83
CA TYR A 29 -5.80 -0.46 21.47
C TYR A 29 -5.63 0.58 22.59
N SER A 30 -5.90 0.19 23.84
CA SER A 30 -5.72 1.09 25.00
C SER A 30 -4.26 1.51 25.15
N ARG A 31 -3.32 0.58 24.94
CA ARG A 31 -1.88 0.88 24.91
C ARG A 31 -1.51 1.81 23.76
N LEU A 32 -2.07 1.61 22.57
CA LEU A 32 -1.84 2.49 21.42
C LEU A 32 -2.26 3.94 21.75
N GLN A 33 -3.44 4.13 22.35
CA GLN A 33 -3.93 5.45 22.74
C GLN A 33 -3.03 6.12 23.79
N HIS A 34 -2.55 5.37 24.78
CA HIS A 34 -1.62 5.89 25.78
C HIS A 34 -0.30 6.33 25.15
N ILE A 35 0.29 5.49 24.28
CA ILE A 35 1.56 5.78 23.62
C ILE A 35 1.45 6.96 22.65
N LYS A 36 0.30 7.14 22.00
CA LYS A 36 0.06 8.29 21.12
C LYS A 36 0.06 9.62 21.87
N ASN A 37 -0.31 9.61 23.15
CA ASN A 37 -0.37 10.80 24.01
C ASN A 37 0.94 11.06 24.77
N ASP A 38 1.77 10.03 24.96
CA ASP A 38 3.06 10.16 25.63
C ASP A 38 4.18 10.55 24.65
N ASP A 39 5.08 11.41 25.13
CA ASP A 39 6.19 11.92 24.36
C ASP A 39 7.16 10.80 23.90
N ASP A 40 7.99 11.14 22.91
CA ASP A 40 8.71 10.32 21.91
C ASP A 40 9.51 9.05 22.35
N GLN A 41 9.52 8.72 23.65
CA GLN A 41 10.23 7.57 24.23
C GLN A 41 9.61 6.20 23.89
N ASN A 42 8.32 6.14 23.55
CA ASN A 42 7.60 4.86 23.40
C ASN A 42 7.37 4.39 21.95
N ARG A 43 8.07 4.97 20.97
CA ARG A 43 7.83 4.70 19.54
C ARG A 43 8.15 3.27 19.10
N ASP A 44 9.17 2.63 19.67
CA ASP A 44 9.47 1.22 19.36
C ASP A 44 8.37 0.30 19.90
N THR A 45 7.81 0.64 21.07
CA THR A 45 6.63 -0.06 21.60
C THR A 45 5.41 0.19 20.73
N MET A 46 5.26 1.40 20.16
CA MET A 46 4.17 1.70 19.23
C MET A 46 4.23 0.84 17.98
N VAL A 47 5.42 0.68 17.38
CA VAL A 47 5.65 -0.20 16.22
C VAL A 47 5.18 -1.61 16.53
N GLU A 48 5.55 -2.14 17.69
CA GLU A 48 5.18 -3.49 18.11
C GLU A 48 3.68 -3.63 18.39
N VAL A 49 3.05 -2.64 19.03
CA VAL A 49 1.60 -2.62 19.25
C VAL A 49 0.83 -2.57 17.92
N ILE A 50 1.26 -1.74 16.96
CA ILE A 50 0.66 -1.67 15.62
C ILE A 50 0.78 -3.02 14.91
N ARG A 51 1.95 -3.68 15.00
CA ARG A 51 2.17 -5.01 14.43
C ARG A 51 1.20 -6.04 15.03
N GLN A 52 1.10 -6.12 16.35
CA GLN A 52 0.20 -7.07 17.04
C GLN A 52 -1.28 -6.81 16.72
N ILE A 53 -1.71 -5.54 16.65
CA ILE A 53 -3.06 -5.19 16.20
C ILE A 53 -3.31 -5.71 14.78
N THR A 54 -2.35 -5.52 13.88
CA THR A 54 -2.47 -5.98 12.49
C THR A 54 -2.60 -7.49 12.40
N GLU A 55 -1.79 -8.23 13.17
CA GLU A 55 -1.83 -9.68 13.22
C GLU A 55 -3.14 -10.20 13.78
N ALA A 56 -3.66 -9.59 14.85
CA ALA A 56 -4.97 -9.91 15.40
C ALA A 56 -6.10 -9.66 14.38
N LEU A 57 -6.04 -8.57 13.61
CA LEU A 57 -7.03 -8.27 12.58
C LEU A 57 -6.98 -9.25 11.41
N ILE A 58 -5.79 -9.59 10.93
CA ILE A 58 -5.62 -10.58 9.86
C ILE A 58 -6.09 -11.95 10.34
N TRP A 59 -5.74 -12.33 11.57
CA TRP A 59 -6.19 -13.59 12.18
C TRP A 59 -7.72 -13.63 12.31
N GLY A 60 -8.36 -12.56 12.78
CA GLY A 60 -9.81 -12.48 12.90
C GLY A 60 -10.51 -12.56 11.53
N GLU A 61 -9.94 -11.91 10.52
CA GLU A 61 -10.47 -11.92 9.15
C GLU A 61 -10.33 -13.29 8.46
N GLN A 62 -9.27 -14.05 8.76
CA GLN A 62 -9.05 -15.38 8.19
C GLN A 62 -9.85 -16.49 8.89
N ASN A 63 -10.05 -16.40 10.20
CA ASN A 63 -10.68 -17.46 10.99
C ASN A 63 -12.20 -17.35 11.11
N GLY A 64 -12.83 -16.33 10.49
CA GLY A 64 -14.23 -16.33 10.07
C GLY A 64 -15.33 -16.46 11.14
N HIS A 65 -14.99 -16.75 12.39
CA HIS A 65 -15.97 -17.12 13.42
C HIS A 65 -16.45 -15.95 14.27
N ASP A 66 -15.69 -14.85 14.38
CA ASP A 66 -16.09 -13.66 15.13
C ASP A 66 -15.78 -12.37 14.35
N HIS A 67 -16.81 -11.78 13.71
CA HIS A 67 -16.70 -10.46 13.06
C HIS A 67 -16.27 -9.33 14.02
N ASN A 68 -16.31 -9.60 15.33
CA ASN A 68 -15.95 -8.72 16.43
C ASN A 68 -14.59 -8.01 16.29
N PHE A 69 -13.58 -8.65 15.69
CA PHE A 69 -12.24 -8.04 15.56
C PHE A 69 -12.24 -6.86 14.58
N PHE A 70 -12.81 -7.07 13.39
CA PHE A 70 -12.89 -6.01 12.39
C PHE A 70 -13.96 -4.98 12.78
N ASP A 71 -15.07 -5.40 13.38
CA ASP A 71 -16.10 -4.50 13.88
C ASP A 71 -15.52 -3.56 14.95
N PHE A 72 -14.72 -4.08 15.87
CA PHE A 72 -13.99 -3.24 16.83
C PHE A 72 -13.01 -2.26 16.17
N PHE A 73 -12.26 -2.70 15.16
CA PHE A 73 -11.39 -1.82 14.39
C PHE A 73 -12.16 -0.66 13.76
N CYS A 74 -13.37 -0.95 13.26
CA CYS A 74 -14.28 0.02 12.71
C CYS A 74 -14.81 0.97 13.78
N GLU A 75 -15.38 0.45 14.86
CA GLU A 75 -15.98 1.21 15.97
C GLU A 75 -14.98 2.17 16.61
N LYS A 76 -13.75 1.72 16.84
CA LYS A 76 -12.69 2.53 17.44
C LYS A 76 -11.98 3.45 16.44
N ASN A 77 -12.30 3.38 15.15
CA ASN A 77 -11.65 4.14 14.09
C ASN A 77 -10.12 4.01 14.11
N ILE A 78 -9.61 2.79 14.36
CA ILE A 78 -8.16 2.54 14.45
C ILE A 78 -7.44 2.94 13.15
N LEU A 79 -8.11 2.83 11.99
CA LEU A 79 -7.56 3.34 10.73
C LEU A 79 -7.25 4.84 10.78
N ALA A 80 -8.14 5.63 11.38
CA ALA A 80 -7.96 7.08 11.52
C ALA A 80 -6.76 7.38 12.41
N ASP A 81 -6.55 6.60 13.48
CA ASP A 81 -5.36 6.70 14.31
C ASP A 81 -4.10 6.42 13.51
N PHE A 82 -4.07 5.35 12.72
CA PHE A 82 -2.95 5.03 11.84
C PHE A 82 -2.64 6.15 10.85
N VAL A 83 -3.66 6.74 10.23
CA VAL A 83 -3.50 7.90 9.33
C VAL A 83 -2.96 9.11 10.09
N SER A 84 -3.49 9.39 11.28
CA SER A 84 -3.07 10.54 12.09
C SER A 84 -1.59 10.45 12.48
N VAL A 85 -1.12 9.26 12.87
CA VAL A 85 0.30 9.03 13.22
C VAL A 85 1.18 9.11 11.97
N LEU A 86 0.76 8.51 10.86
CA LEU A 86 1.54 8.53 9.61
C LEU A 86 1.68 9.95 9.04
N GLY A 87 0.67 10.80 9.24
CA GLY A 87 0.65 12.19 8.79
C GLY A 87 1.53 13.14 9.60
N VAL A 88 2.07 12.73 10.77
CA VAL A 88 2.95 13.57 11.57
C VAL A 88 4.31 13.73 10.84
N PRO A 89 4.70 14.97 10.46
CA PRO A 89 5.90 15.17 9.62
C PRO A 89 7.19 14.65 10.27
N ARG A 90 7.35 14.87 11.58
CA ARG A 90 8.53 14.49 12.38
C ARG A 90 8.44 13.09 13.01
N GLU A 91 7.47 12.26 12.59
CA GLU A 91 7.35 10.90 13.10
C GLU A 91 8.55 10.05 12.71
N LYS A 92 8.96 9.13 13.61
CA LYS A 92 10.12 8.27 13.37
C LYS A 92 9.91 7.42 12.11
N LYS A 93 10.98 7.27 11.33
CA LYS A 93 10.98 6.44 10.11
C LYS A 93 10.43 5.03 10.36
N THR A 94 10.86 4.38 11.44
CA THR A 94 10.44 3.02 11.82
C THR A 94 8.92 2.90 11.97
N VAL A 95 8.29 3.91 12.56
CA VAL A 95 6.83 4.01 12.69
C VAL A 95 6.17 4.16 11.33
N LYS A 96 6.67 5.07 10.47
CA LYS A 96 6.09 5.29 9.14
C LYS A 96 6.15 4.02 8.28
N VAL A 97 7.31 3.36 8.28
CA VAL A 97 7.53 2.08 7.61
C VAL A 97 6.57 1.01 8.13
N GLN A 98 6.47 0.86 9.46
CA GLN A 98 5.56 -0.12 10.06
C GLN A 98 4.10 0.13 9.67
N LEU A 99 3.64 1.38 9.70
CA LEU A 99 2.27 1.76 9.33
C LEU A 99 1.99 1.49 7.86
N LEU A 100 2.89 1.86 6.94
CA LEU A 100 2.75 1.55 5.51
C LEU A 100 2.69 0.04 5.26
N GLN A 101 3.53 -0.73 5.95
CA GLN A 101 3.53 -2.18 5.88
C GLN A 101 2.21 -2.76 6.41
N THR A 102 1.77 -2.32 7.59
CA THR A 102 0.50 -2.72 8.23
C THR A 102 -0.69 -2.47 7.31
N LEU A 103 -0.80 -1.26 6.76
CA LEU A 103 -1.88 -0.89 5.85
C LEU A 103 -1.86 -1.75 4.58
N SER A 104 -0.68 -1.98 4.01
CA SER A 104 -0.54 -2.86 2.85
C SER A 104 -0.94 -4.31 3.16
N MET A 105 -0.59 -4.83 4.35
CA MET A 105 -0.97 -6.18 4.79
C MET A 105 -2.48 -6.30 5.04
N LEU A 106 -3.10 -5.29 5.67
CA LEU A 106 -4.55 -5.26 5.88
C LEU A 106 -5.30 -5.32 4.54
N VAL A 107 -4.95 -4.45 3.60
CA VAL A 107 -5.56 -4.42 2.26
C VAL A 107 -5.41 -5.77 1.54
N GLN A 108 -4.26 -6.43 1.65
CA GLN A 108 -4.00 -7.72 1.00
C GLN A 108 -4.71 -8.91 1.66
N ASN A 109 -5.02 -8.83 2.96
CA ASN A 109 -5.58 -9.97 3.69
C ASN A 109 -7.07 -9.86 3.97
N ILE A 110 -7.69 -8.70 3.80
CA ILE A 110 -9.15 -8.56 3.86
C ILE A 110 -9.81 -9.41 2.75
N ARG A 111 -10.78 -10.24 3.15
CA ARG A 111 -11.49 -11.16 2.25
C ARG A 111 -12.96 -10.79 2.11
N ARG A 112 -13.56 -10.23 3.17
CA ARG A 112 -14.97 -9.83 3.16
C ARG A 112 -15.14 -8.48 2.49
N ASP A 113 -16.08 -8.38 1.56
CA ASP A 113 -16.39 -7.14 0.83
C ASP A 113 -16.87 -6.03 1.77
N THR A 114 -17.64 -6.37 2.81
CA THR A 114 -18.10 -5.42 3.84
C THR A 114 -16.92 -4.76 4.56
N SER A 115 -15.93 -5.55 4.96
CA SER A 115 -14.70 -5.06 5.59
C SER A 115 -13.89 -4.18 4.64
N LEU A 116 -13.78 -4.60 3.38
CA LEU A 116 -13.06 -3.87 2.33
C LEU A 116 -13.72 -2.51 2.04
N TYR A 117 -15.05 -2.49 1.89
CA TYR A 117 -15.81 -1.27 1.64
C TYR A 117 -15.75 -0.32 2.81
N TYR A 118 -15.78 -0.83 4.05
CA TYR A 118 -15.58 0.02 5.21
C TYR A 118 -14.20 0.70 5.17
N LEU A 119 -13.14 -0.07 4.92
CA LEU A 119 -11.76 0.42 4.84
C LEU A 119 -11.63 1.59 3.84
N PHE A 120 -12.31 1.51 2.70
CA PHE A 120 -12.23 2.51 1.64
C PHE A 120 -13.24 3.67 1.81
N SER A 121 -14.38 3.45 2.46
CA SER A 121 -15.51 4.39 2.49
C SER A 121 -15.23 5.76 3.13
N ARG A 122 -14.36 5.81 4.15
CA ARG A 122 -14.10 7.04 4.94
C ARG A 122 -13.02 7.94 4.35
N ASN A 123 -12.57 7.69 3.13
CA ASN A 123 -11.55 8.48 2.43
C ASN A 123 -10.16 8.55 3.12
N TYR A 124 -9.96 7.87 4.26
CA TYR A 124 -8.67 7.77 4.94
C TYR A 124 -7.58 7.20 4.05
N VAL A 125 -7.92 6.23 3.20
CA VAL A 125 -6.97 5.66 2.24
C VAL A 125 -6.50 6.70 1.23
N ASN A 126 -7.37 7.55 0.70
CA ASN A 126 -6.94 8.62 -0.21
C ASN A 126 -6.11 9.69 0.51
N GLN A 127 -6.39 9.97 1.79
CA GLN A 127 -5.53 10.82 2.61
C GLN A 127 -4.13 10.23 2.75
N LEU A 128 -4.02 8.92 3.02
CA LEU A 128 -2.75 8.20 3.11
C LEU A 128 -1.96 8.23 1.79
N ILE A 129 -2.65 8.09 0.65
CA ILE A 129 -2.01 8.19 -0.66
C ILE A 129 -1.42 9.59 -0.88
N ALA A 130 -2.15 10.63 -0.48
CA ALA A 130 -1.76 12.03 -0.66
C ALA A 130 -0.73 12.54 0.38
N THR A 131 -0.41 11.74 1.41
CA THR A 131 0.59 12.10 2.41
C THR A 131 1.96 12.34 1.77
N GLN A 132 2.59 13.44 2.15
CA GLN A 132 3.93 13.79 1.67
C GLN A 132 4.98 13.05 2.50
N PHE A 133 5.65 12.08 1.89
CA PHE A 133 6.78 11.36 2.48
C PHE A 133 8.11 11.92 2.00
N ASP A 134 9.18 11.57 2.71
CA ASP A 134 10.54 11.80 2.23
C ASP A 134 10.89 10.77 1.16
N TRP A 135 10.75 11.16 -0.11
CA TRP A 135 11.03 10.30 -1.26
C TRP A 135 12.54 10.07 -1.50
N SER A 136 13.41 10.74 -0.75
CA SER A 136 14.84 10.43 -0.77
C SER A 136 15.17 9.15 0.00
N ASP A 137 14.29 8.74 0.91
CA ASP A 137 14.41 7.49 1.66
C ASP A 137 13.84 6.31 0.84
N GLU A 138 14.74 5.50 0.29
CA GLU A 138 14.40 4.32 -0.53
C GLU A 138 13.52 3.31 0.21
N GLU A 139 13.67 3.19 1.53
CA GLU A 139 12.88 2.25 2.31
C GLU A 139 11.43 2.72 2.41
N ILE A 140 11.22 3.99 2.79
CA ILE A 140 9.87 4.58 2.86
C ILE A 140 9.20 4.50 1.48
N LEU A 141 9.93 4.86 0.42
CA LEU A 141 9.43 4.77 -0.95
C LEU A 141 9.04 3.33 -1.32
N GLY A 142 9.87 2.35 -0.99
CA GLY A 142 9.60 0.93 -1.26
C GLY A 142 8.29 0.45 -0.61
N TYR A 143 8.09 0.78 0.68
CA TYR A 143 6.86 0.44 1.39
C TYR A 143 5.64 1.20 0.85
N TYR A 144 5.79 2.49 0.52
CA TYR A 144 4.73 3.29 -0.08
C TYR A 144 4.28 2.74 -1.44
N ILE A 145 5.22 2.42 -2.33
CA ILE A 145 4.92 1.84 -3.64
C ILE A 145 4.27 0.46 -3.52
N SER A 146 4.70 -0.34 -2.54
CA SER A 146 4.06 -1.62 -2.21
C SER A 146 2.62 -1.42 -1.73
N PHE A 147 2.36 -0.39 -0.94
CA PHE A 147 1.01 0.00 -0.51
C PHE A 147 0.13 0.47 -1.67
N LEU A 148 0.63 1.33 -2.57
CA LEU A 148 -0.14 1.72 -3.77
C LEU A 148 -0.48 0.50 -4.63
N LYS A 149 0.48 -0.41 -4.82
CA LYS A 149 0.25 -1.65 -5.57
C LYS A 149 -0.82 -2.52 -4.91
N SER A 150 -0.83 -2.65 -3.58
CA SER A 150 -1.83 -3.47 -2.90
C SER A 150 -3.24 -2.90 -3.01
N LEU A 151 -3.38 -1.56 -2.99
CA LEU A 151 -4.65 -0.89 -3.29
C LEU A 151 -5.09 -1.14 -4.73
N ALA A 152 -4.17 -1.00 -5.69
CA ALA A 152 -4.45 -1.20 -7.11
C ALA A 152 -4.97 -2.61 -7.41
N LEU A 153 -4.45 -3.63 -6.72
CA LEU A 153 -4.90 -5.02 -6.84
C LEU A 153 -6.33 -5.26 -6.30
N ARG A 154 -6.90 -4.30 -5.56
CA ARG A 154 -8.29 -4.34 -5.08
C ARG A 154 -9.26 -3.53 -5.95
N LEU A 155 -8.78 -2.92 -7.03
CA LEU A 155 -9.63 -2.16 -7.93
C LEU A 155 -10.52 -3.08 -8.77
N ASN A 156 -11.80 -2.73 -8.82
CA ASN A 156 -12.82 -3.30 -9.69
C ASN A 156 -13.85 -2.22 -10.02
N ALA A 157 -14.90 -2.56 -10.77
CA ALA A 157 -15.94 -1.61 -11.19
C ALA A 157 -16.71 -0.97 -10.02
N GLU A 158 -16.72 -1.60 -8.84
CA GLU A 158 -17.36 -1.09 -7.62
C GLU A 158 -16.39 -0.27 -6.78
N THR A 159 -15.19 -0.81 -6.49
CA THR A 159 -14.22 -0.18 -5.59
C THR A 159 -13.55 1.05 -6.18
N ILE A 160 -13.49 1.18 -7.51
CA ILE A 160 -12.89 2.34 -8.18
C ILE A 160 -13.54 3.67 -7.74
N LYS A 161 -14.83 3.65 -7.41
CA LYS A 161 -15.59 4.81 -6.96
C LYS A 161 -15.11 5.39 -5.62
N PHE A 162 -14.38 4.59 -4.83
CA PHE A 162 -13.73 5.09 -3.61
C PHE A 162 -12.44 5.85 -3.89
N PHE A 163 -11.78 5.63 -5.03
CA PHE A 163 -10.48 6.22 -5.36
C PHE A 163 -10.55 7.29 -6.44
N PHE A 164 -11.56 7.21 -7.31
CA PHE A 164 -11.77 8.15 -8.41
C PHE A 164 -13.00 9.02 -8.17
N ASN A 165 -12.78 10.33 -8.09
CA ASN A 165 -13.83 11.33 -8.08
C ASN A 165 -13.97 11.95 -9.47
N GLU A 166 -15.01 11.54 -10.19
CA GLU A 166 -15.30 12.02 -11.55
C GLU A 166 -15.53 13.54 -11.60
N ARG A 167 -16.23 14.11 -10.61
CA ARG A 167 -16.57 15.55 -10.60
C ARG A 167 -15.36 16.44 -10.38
N ALA A 168 -14.45 16.00 -9.51
CA ALA A 168 -13.24 16.74 -9.19
C ALA A 168 -12.05 16.37 -10.09
N GLU A 169 -12.23 15.38 -10.99
CA GLU A 169 -11.16 14.77 -11.79
C GLU A 169 -9.95 14.36 -10.91
N GLN A 170 -10.23 13.77 -9.75
CA GLN A 170 -9.22 13.36 -8.79
C GLN A 170 -9.08 11.85 -8.76
N PHE A 171 -7.87 11.37 -9.04
CA PHE A 171 -7.51 9.97 -8.87
C PHE A 171 -6.14 9.84 -8.19
N PRO A 172 -6.04 10.07 -6.86
CA PRO A 172 -4.76 10.11 -6.16
C PRO A 172 -3.93 8.84 -6.37
N LEU A 173 -4.56 7.67 -6.33
CA LEU A 173 -3.87 6.38 -6.50
C LEU A 173 -3.11 6.29 -7.83
N TYR A 174 -3.75 6.69 -8.93
CA TYR A 174 -3.12 6.67 -10.26
C TYR A 174 -2.07 7.78 -10.39
N VAL A 175 -2.42 9.01 -10.01
CA VAL A 175 -1.56 10.19 -10.15
C VAL A 175 -0.26 10.00 -9.37
N GLU A 176 -0.34 9.57 -8.11
CA GLU A 176 0.85 9.38 -7.27
C GLU A 176 1.71 8.21 -7.77
N ALA A 177 1.11 7.11 -8.23
CA ALA A 177 1.87 5.97 -8.75
C ALA A 177 2.70 6.35 -9.99
N VAL A 178 2.12 7.06 -10.96
CA VAL A 178 2.81 7.37 -12.22
C VAL A 178 3.96 8.37 -12.08
N ARG A 179 4.02 9.14 -10.99
CA ARG A 179 5.17 10.01 -10.67
C ARG A 179 6.49 9.22 -10.59
N PHE A 180 6.41 7.95 -10.21
CA PHE A 180 7.58 7.06 -10.05
C PHE A 180 7.84 6.16 -11.27
N PHE A 181 7.20 6.42 -12.41
CA PHE A 181 7.36 5.59 -13.62
C PHE A 181 8.82 5.39 -14.05
N GLY A 182 9.62 6.46 -14.00
CA GLY A 182 11.03 6.47 -14.39
C GLY A 182 12.01 6.17 -13.26
N HIS A 183 11.56 5.65 -12.12
CA HIS A 183 12.43 5.44 -10.96
C HIS A 183 13.62 4.51 -11.28
N ARG A 184 14.78 4.75 -10.67
CA ARG A 184 16.02 3.98 -10.94
C ARG A 184 15.89 2.50 -10.58
N GLU A 185 15.12 2.18 -9.55
CA GLU A 185 14.94 0.81 -9.10
C GLU A 185 13.92 0.04 -9.93
N GLN A 186 14.28 -1.16 -10.35
CA GLN A 186 13.40 -2.03 -11.13
C GLN A 186 12.15 -2.44 -10.34
N MET A 187 12.26 -2.70 -9.05
CA MET A 187 11.11 -3.12 -8.23
C MET A 187 10.04 -2.04 -8.17
N VAL A 188 10.44 -0.76 -8.00
CA VAL A 188 9.54 0.39 -8.04
C VAL A 188 8.85 0.49 -9.41
N ARG A 189 9.62 0.44 -10.50
CA ARG A 189 9.04 0.49 -11.86
C ARG A 189 8.05 -0.64 -12.12
N THR A 190 8.36 -1.86 -11.67
CA THR A 190 7.47 -3.02 -11.81
C THR A 190 6.17 -2.80 -11.07
N ALA A 191 6.22 -2.32 -9.82
CA ALA A 191 5.02 -2.04 -9.03
C ALA A 191 4.16 -0.90 -9.63
N VAL A 192 4.78 0.16 -10.15
CA VAL A 192 4.07 1.25 -10.85
C VAL A 192 3.39 0.73 -12.11
N ARG A 193 4.07 -0.12 -12.90
CA ARG A 193 3.49 -0.77 -14.08
C ARG A 193 2.32 -1.68 -13.71
N THR A 194 2.46 -2.51 -12.67
CA THR A 194 1.35 -3.32 -12.16
C THR A 194 0.16 -2.45 -11.76
N THR A 195 0.41 -1.37 -11.02
CA THR A 195 -0.64 -0.41 -10.62
C THR A 195 -1.34 0.19 -11.83
N THR A 196 -0.57 0.64 -12.81
CA THR A 196 -1.10 1.21 -14.06
C THR A 196 -1.95 0.19 -14.84
N LEU A 197 -1.49 -1.06 -14.93
CA LEU A 197 -2.23 -2.13 -15.62
C LEU A 197 -3.53 -2.50 -14.88
N GLN A 198 -3.52 -2.52 -13.54
CA GLN A 198 -4.75 -2.74 -12.77
C GLN A 198 -5.74 -1.59 -12.95
N VAL A 199 -5.27 -0.34 -13.01
CA VAL A 199 -6.13 0.80 -13.32
C VAL A 199 -6.76 0.64 -14.70
N TYR A 200 -5.99 0.25 -15.72
CA TYR A 200 -6.52 0.06 -17.08
C TYR A 200 -7.43 -1.15 -17.24
N SER A 201 -7.32 -2.17 -16.40
CA SER A 201 -8.18 -3.36 -16.48
C SER A 201 -9.61 -3.09 -15.98
N VAL A 202 -9.80 -2.04 -15.17
CA VAL A 202 -11.11 -1.66 -14.62
C VAL A 202 -12.02 -1.10 -15.70
N ARG A 203 -13.23 -1.64 -15.77
CA ARG A 203 -14.28 -1.21 -16.71
C ARG A 203 -15.10 -0.06 -16.12
N ASP A 204 -14.54 1.14 -16.19
CA ASP A 204 -15.26 2.38 -15.83
C ASP A 204 -14.95 3.47 -16.87
N SER A 205 -15.99 3.93 -17.57
CA SER A 205 -15.81 4.82 -18.73
C SER A 205 -15.31 6.22 -18.36
N ALA A 206 -15.71 6.74 -17.21
CA ALA A 206 -15.30 8.06 -16.75
C ALA A 206 -13.82 8.07 -16.34
N MET A 207 -13.42 7.09 -15.53
CA MET A 207 -12.04 6.88 -15.12
C MET A 207 -11.14 6.59 -16.32
N GLN A 208 -11.54 5.73 -17.26
CA GLN A 208 -10.75 5.46 -18.46
C GLN A 208 -10.52 6.71 -19.30
N ARG A 209 -11.54 7.55 -19.49
CA ARG A 209 -11.38 8.85 -20.18
C ARG A 209 -10.40 9.75 -19.45
N PHE A 210 -10.53 9.88 -18.14
CA PHE A 210 -9.60 10.66 -17.31
C PHE A 210 -8.15 10.17 -17.45
N VAL A 211 -7.93 8.86 -17.33
CA VAL A 211 -6.59 8.30 -17.44
C VAL A 211 -6.04 8.46 -18.86
N LEU A 212 -6.84 8.29 -19.91
CA LEU A 212 -6.36 8.48 -21.28
C LEU A 212 -5.96 9.95 -21.56
N ASP A 213 -6.75 10.92 -21.11
CA ASP A 213 -6.40 12.34 -21.26
C ASP A 213 -5.11 12.68 -20.48
N ARG A 214 -4.97 12.21 -19.24
CA ARG A 214 -3.75 12.42 -18.42
C ARG A 214 -2.53 11.65 -18.92
N SER A 215 -2.69 10.39 -19.31
CA SER A 215 -1.64 9.50 -19.81
C SER A 215 -1.05 9.98 -21.12
N SER A 216 -1.90 10.50 -22.03
CA SER A 216 -1.44 11.05 -23.30
C SER A 216 -0.47 12.21 -23.12
N ARG A 217 -0.60 12.97 -22.02
CA ARG A 217 0.26 14.12 -21.70
C ARG A 217 1.52 13.75 -20.91
N THR A 218 1.51 12.64 -20.18
CA THR A 218 2.55 12.35 -19.17
C THR A 218 3.12 10.94 -19.30
N TYR A 219 2.30 9.91 -19.12
CA TYR A 219 2.77 8.52 -19.07
C TYR A 219 3.32 8.02 -20.41
N PHE A 220 2.57 8.19 -21.50
CA PHE A 220 3.01 7.73 -22.82
C PHE A 220 4.18 8.54 -23.36
N VAL A 221 4.24 9.84 -23.04
CA VAL A 221 5.39 10.69 -23.35
C VAL A 221 6.64 10.18 -22.63
N HIS A 222 6.55 9.91 -21.32
CA HIS A 222 7.67 9.35 -20.57
C HIS A 222 8.07 7.96 -21.06
N LEU A 223 7.11 7.10 -21.43
CA LEU A 223 7.41 5.80 -22.02
C LEU A 223 8.15 5.94 -23.36
N ALA A 224 7.70 6.83 -24.24
CA ALA A 224 8.34 7.09 -25.52
C ALA A 224 9.77 7.65 -25.33
N CYS A 225 9.97 8.59 -24.40
CA CYS A 225 11.29 9.10 -24.04
C CYS A 225 12.20 7.98 -23.50
N HIS A 226 11.68 7.13 -22.61
CA HIS A 226 12.44 6.01 -22.07
C HIS A 226 12.83 4.99 -23.17
N LEU A 227 11.92 4.70 -24.11
CA LEU A 227 12.23 3.86 -25.26
C LEU A 227 13.35 4.48 -26.13
N ARG A 228 13.30 5.80 -26.37
CA ARG A 228 14.36 6.51 -27.09
C ARG A 228 15.71 6.37 -26.38
N GLU A 229 15.76 6.52 -25.06
CA GLU A 229 16.98 6.33 -24.28
C GLU A 229 17.53 4.90 -24.39
N LEU A 230 16.65 3.89 -24.32
CA LEU A 230 17.04 2.50 -24.50
C LEU A 230 17.62 2.25 -25.90
N TRP A 231 16.99 2.82 -26.94
CA TRP A 231 17.46 2.75 -28.32
C TRP A 231 18.84 3.39 -28.49
N LEU A 232 19.07 4.58 -27.93
CA LEU A 232 20.38 5.25 -27.99
C LEU A 232 21.47 4.44 -27.29
N ARG A 233 21.17 3.84 -26.14
CA ARG A 233 22.11 2.96 -25.42
C ARG A 233 22.44 1.70 -26.21
N LEU A 234 21.45 1.12 -26.89
CA LEU A 234 21.63 -0.03 -27.76
C LEU A 234 22.52 0.32 -28.96
N ASP A 235 22.28 1.45 -29.61
CA ASP A 235 23.08 1.90 -30.76
C ASP A 235 24.54 2.18 -30.37
N GLN A 236 24.77 2.85 -29.24
CA GLN A 236 26.12 3.04 -28.68
C GLN A 236 26.83 1.73 -28.37
N ALA A 237 26.13 0.73 -27.81
CA ALA A 237 26.69 -0.58 -27.53
C ALA A 237 27.04 -1.32 -28.84
N ALA A 238 26.18 -1.25 -29.85
CA ALA A 238 26.42 -1.85 -31.17
C ALA A 238 27.58 -1.18 -31.91
N ALA A 239 27.74 0.15 -31.78
CA ALA A 239 28.88 0.87 -32.35
C ALA A 239 30.21 0.48 -31.68
N ARG A 240 30.22 0.34 -30.34
CA ARG A 240 31.40 -0.15 -29.61
C ARG A 240 31.78 -1.58 -30.00
N GLY A 241 30.80 -2.47 -30.14
CA GLY A 241 31.04 -3.85 -30.58
C GLY A 241 31.63 -3.97 -31.99
N ARG A 242 31.26 -3.06 -32.91
CA ARG A 242 31.85 -2.98 -34.26
C ARG A 242 33.29 -2.48 -34.26
N GLY A 243 33.72 -1.71 -33.26
CA GLY A 243 35.11 -1.28 -33.10
C GLY A 243 36.09 -2.40 -32.72
N PHE A 244 35.62 -3.48 -32.11
CA PHE A 244 36.45 -4.63 -31.71
C PHE A 244 36.62 -5.69 -32.81
N LEU A 245 35.85 -5.63 -33.90
CA LEU A 245 35.95 -6.57 -35.04
C LEU A 245 36.90 -6.09 -36.15
N HIS A 246 37.51 -4.91 -35.98
CA HIS A 246 38.45 -4.31 -36.94
C HIS A 246 39.87 -4.10 -36.36
N GLN A 247 40.20 -4.74 -35.23
CA GLN A 247 41.57 -4.95 -34.76
C GLN A 247 41.90 -6.43 -34.83
#